data_AF-A0A520HA11-F1
#
_entry.id   AF-A0A520HA11-F1
#
_cell.length_a   1.000
_cell.length_b   1.000
_cell.length_c   1.000
_cell.angle_alpha   90.00
_cell.angle_beta   90.00
_cell.angle_gamma   90.00
#
_symmetry.space_group_name_H-M   'P 1'
#
loop_
_entity.id
_entity.type
_entity.pdbx_description
1 polymer ?
#
loop_
_entity_poly.entity_id
_entity_poly.type
_entity_poly.pdbx_seq_one_letter_code
_entity_poly.pdbx_strand_id
1 'polypeptide(L)'
;MRNDHRSNHAGTTGTTRDSGDLRRTGRWSAPAALAGLGLAVAATLALPSTADAAGPTWRCGNAYADTPCPGGRRIDATAGPDEAARRAADEATRRIEQRADTLERHRLQTERAVMARDDRIALANMRLAEAQRRDAVRQAAQQSARSKRDSGSRSGGKRSGKHAATGDFVAQGTDGARR
;
A
#
# COMPACT_ATOMS: atom_id res chain seq x y z
N MET A 1 -28.79 -4.03 22.87
CA MET A 1 -28.63 -2.57 23.03
C MET A 1 -27.23 -2.25 23.54
N ARG A 2 -26.26 -2.06 22.64
CA ARG A 2 -24.99 -1.37 22.93
C ARG A 2 -24.58 -0.59 21.68
N ASN A 3 -24.26 0.67 21.89
CA ASN A 3 -24.08 1.73 20.90
C ASN A 3 -22.89 1.49 19.97
N ASP A 4 -23.16 1.51 18.66
CA ASP A 4 -22.16 1.71 17.62
C ASP A 4 -21.86 3.21 17.48
N HIS A 5 -20.73 3.66 18.05
CA HIS A 5 -20.17 4.97 17.72
C HIS A 5 -19.33 4.87 16.45
N ARG A 6 -20.00 5.02 15.31
CA ARG A 6 -19.39 5.19 13.99
C ARG A 6 -18.97 6.64 13.81
N SER A 7 -17.70 6.94 14.10
CA SER A 7 -17.11 8.25 13.83
C SER A 7 -16.46 8.29 12.45
N ASN A 8 -16.89 9.29 11.68
CA ASN A 8 -16.40 9.68 10.37
C ASN A 8 -14.91 10.06 10.41
N HIS A 9 -14.13 9.52 9.46
CA HIS A 9 -12.87 10.10 9.05
C HIS A 9 -13.03 10.72 7.66
N ALA A 10 -12.94 12.04 7.62
CA ALA A 10 -12.70 12.85 6.42
C ALA A 10 -11.21 13.19 6.35
N GLY A 11 -10.67 13.30 5.13
CA GLY A 11 -9.28 13.63 4.81
C GLY A 11 -8.50 12.37 4.42
N THR A 12 -7.82 12.27 3.29
CA THR A 12 -7.11 13.31 2.54
C THR A 12 -6.88 12.81 1.11
N THR A 13 -6.92 13.74 0.16
CA THR A 13 -6.66 13.54 -1.28
C THR A 13 -5.24 13.06 -1.53
N GLY A 14 -5.09 11.76 -1.79
CA GLY A 14 -3.88 11.17 -2.36
C GLY A 14 -3.92 11.24 -3.88
N THR A 15 -3.01 12.00 -4.47
CA THR A 15 -2.75 12.07 -5.90
C THR A 15 -2.22 10.73 -6.41
N THR A 16 -3.12 9.89 -6.89
CA THR A 16 -2.77 8.68 -7.66
C THR A 16 -2.21 9.09 -9.01
N ARG A 17 -0.93 8.78 -9.25
CA ARG A 17 -0.36 8.70 -10.60
C ARG A 17 -1.13 7.66 -11.38
N ASP A 18 -1.98 8.15 -12.28
CA ASP A 18 -2.73 7.39 -13.26
C ASP A 18 -1.76 6.83 -14.30
N SER A 19 -1.36 5.58 -14.10
CA SER A 19 -0.68 4.77 -15.11
C SER A 19 -1.76 4.23 -16.03
N GLY A 20 -1.69 4.63 -17.31
CA GLY A 20 -2.70 4.39 -18.33
C GLY A 20 -3.20 2.96 -18.38
N ASP A 21 -4.44 2.78 -17.94
CA ASP A 21 -5.22 1.57 -18.11
C ASP A 21 -6.02 1.71 -19.43
N LEU A 22 -5.41 1.27 -20.52
CA LEU A 22 -6.09 0.99 -21.78
C LEU A 22 -6.97 -0.25 -21.59
N ARG A 23 -8.11 -0.10 -20.91
CA ARG A 23 -9.20 -1.09 -20.90
C ARG A 23 -10.51 -0.49 -20.38
N ARG A 24 -11.02 0.52 -21.08
CA ARG A 24 -12.45 0.92 -20.99
C ARG A 24 -13.22 0.31 -22.16
N THR A 25 -13.45 -1.00 -22.08
CA THR A 25 -14.61 -1.63 -22.72
C THR A 25 -15.84 -1.24 -21.92
N GLY A 26 -16.63 -0.32 -22.45
CA GLY A 26 -17.90 0.09 -21.87
C GLY A 26 -19.00 0.06 -22.91
N ARG A 27 -19.96 -0.84 -22.68
CA ARG A 27 -21.39 -0.60 -22.89
C ARG A 27 -21.98 -1.02 -24.25
N TRP A 28 -22.10 -2.33 -24.45
CA TRP A 28 -23.17 -2.87 -25.29
C TRP A 28 -24.22 -3.50 -24.40
N SER A 29 -25.40 -2.89 -24.42
CA SER A 29 -26.61 -3.29 -23.72
C SER A 29 -27.05 -4.67 -24.22
N ALA A 30 -27.10 -5.67 -23.35
CA ALA A 30 -27.75 -6.94 -23.63
C ALA A 30 -29.25 -6.83 -23.34
N PRO A 31 -30.14 -7.26 -24.25
CA PRO A 31 -31.40 -7.85 -23.86
C PRO A 31 -31.22 -9.35 -23.64
N ALA A 32 -31.70 -9.80 -22.48
CA ALA A 32 -31.83 -11.18 -22.08
C ALA A 32 -32.69 -11.98 -23.07
N ALA A 33 -32.24 -13.17 -23.47
CA ALA A 33 -33.11 -14.25 -23.95
C ALA A 33 -32.34 -15.58 -24.02
N LEU A 34 -32.93 -16.62 -23.39
CA LEU A 34 -32.75 -18.07 -23.63
C LEU A 34 -31.43 -18.68 -23.11
N ALA A 35 -31.38 -19.26 -21.91
CA ALA A 35 -32.02 -20.51 -21.48
C ALA A 35 -31.63 -21.74 -22.34
N GLY A 36 -30.74 -22.57 -21.79
CA GLY A 36 -30.75 -24.03 -21.93
C GLY A 36 -30.19 -24.64 -23.22
N LEU A 37 -28.98 -25.19 -23.14
CA LEU A 37 -28.45 -26.43 -23.76
C LEU A 37 -26.93 -26.36 -23.52
N GLY A 38 -26.27 -27.30 -22.87
CA GLY A 38 -26.22 -28.71 -23.20
C GLY A 38 -24.76 -29.13 -22.99
N LEU A 39 -24.58 -30.25 -22.32
CA LEU A 39 -23.33 -30.92 -22.05
C LEU A 39 -22.53 -31.16 -23.35
N ALA A 40 -21.19 -31.14 -23.22
CA ALA A 40 -20.20 -31.78 -24.10
C ALA A 40 -19.95 -31.19 -25.50
N VAL A 41 -18.78 -30.53 -25.65
CA VAL A 41 -17.84 -30.84 -26.74
C VAL A 41 -16.44 -30.95 -26.13
N ALA A 42 -16.07 -32.19 -25.82
CA ALA A 42 -14.68 -32.60 -25.74
C ALA A 42 -14.00 -32.41 -27.11
N ALA A 43 -12.68 -32.27 -27.10
CA ALA A 43 -11.81 -32.40 -28.26
C ALA A 43 -11.92 -31.28 -29.32
N THR A 44 -11.48 -30.07 -28.99
CA THR A 44 -10.85 -29.20 -30.00
C THR A 44 -9.50 -29.81 -30.36
N LEU A 45 -9.56 -30.75 -31.30
CA LEU A 45 -8.58 -31.06 -32.33
C LEU A 45 -7.11 -30.75 -31.96
N ALA A 46 -6.45 -31.74 -31.34
CA ALA A 46 -5.04 -31.97 -31.65
C ALA A 46 -4.97 -32.47 -33.11
N LEU A 47 -5.10 -31.55 -34.07
CA LEU A 47 -4.63 -31.85 -35.42
C LEU A 47 -3.11 -32.02 -35.29
N PRO A 48 -2.53 -33.17 -35.72
CA PRO A 48 -1.12 -33.18 -36.02
C PRO A 48 -0.96 -32.17 -37.17
N SER A 49 -0.48 -30.97 -36.87
CA SER A 49 0.08 -30.11 -37.90
C SER A 49 1.22 -30.91 -38.51
N THR A 50 0.96 -31.52 -39.65
CA THR A 50 1.97 -32.09 -40.52
C THR A 50 2.89 -30.92 -40.87
N ALA A 51 3.98 -30.77 -40.12
CA ALA A 51 5.08 -29.88 -40.43
C ALA A 51 5.90 -30.46 -41.60
N ASP A 52 5.23 -31.07 -42.57
CA ASP A 52 5.82 -31.63 -43.76
C ASP A 52 5.77 -30.56 -44.85
N ALA A 53 6.95 -30.05 -45.18
CA ALA A 53 7.26 -29.07 -46.22
C ALA A 53 6.81 -27.62 -45.97
N ALA A 54 7.04 -27.08 -44.76
CA ALA A 54 7.28 -25.65 -44.67
C ALA A 54 8.60 -25.34 -45.41
N GLY A 55 8.53 -24.62 -46.53
CA GLY A 55 9.70 -24.13 -47.24
C GLY A 55 10.61 -23.30 -46.32
N PRO A 56 11.85 -23.00 -46.74
CA PRO A 56 12.78 -22.27 -45.89
C PRO A 56 12.24 -20.90 -45.49
N THR A 57 12.00 -20.69 -44.20
CA THR A 57 11.58 -19.39 -43.66
C THR A 57 12.79 -18.47 -43.51
N TRP A 58 12.61 -17.19 -43.83
CA TRP A 58 13.65 -16.16 -43.75
C TRP A 58 13.28 -15.11 -42.70
N ARG A 59 14.26 -14.68 -41.90
CA ARG A 59 14.12 -13.54 -40.98
C ARG A 59 14.57 -12.27 -41.71
N CYS A 60 13.62 -11.41 -42.02
CA CYS A 60 13.79 -10.13 -42.71
C CYS A 60 13.65 -8.99 -41.70
N GLY A 61 14.74 -8.63 -41.04
CA GLY A 61 14.70 -7.65 -39.94
C GLY A 61 13.82 -8.12 -38.78
N ASN A 62 12.68 -7.46 -38.57
CA ASN A 62 11.73 -7.81 -37.50
C ASN A 62 10.55 -8.71 -37.95
N ALA A 63 10.50 -9.07 -39.23
CA ALA A 63 9.45 -9.92 -39.79
C ALA A 63 10.02 -11.27 -40.26
N TYR A 64 9.13 -12.26 -40.38
CA TYR A 64 9.42 -13.54 -41.02
C TYR A 64 8.76 -13.57 -42.40
N ALA A 65 9.43 -14.14 -43.39
CA ALA A 65 8.92 -14.29 -44.75
C ALA A 65 9.24 -15.69 -45.28
N ASP A 66 8.35 -16.22 -46.12
CA ASP A 66 8.58 -17.51 -46.81
C ASP A 66 9.39 -17.34 -48.10
N THR A 67 9.70 -16.10 -48.47
CA THR A 67 10.55 -15.75 -49.62
C THR A 67 11.87 -15.12 -49.15
N PRO A 68 12.98 -15.38 -49.88
CA PRO A 68 14.27 -14.76 -49.55
C PRO A 68 14.21 -13.25 -49.73
N CYS A 69 14.68 -12.52 -48.73
CA CYS A 69 14.76 -11.07 -48.75
C CYS A 69 16.23 -10.61 -48.71
N PRO A 70 16.56 -9.44 -49.30
CA PRO A 70 17.92 -8.91 -49.28
C PRO A 70 18.37 -8.64 -47.83
N GLY A 71 19.48 -9.25 -47.43
CA GLY A 71 19.99 -9.18 -46.06
C GLY A 71 19.26 -10.10 -45.05
N GLY A 72 18.30 -10.91 -45.50
CA GLY A 72 17.61 -11.87 -44.66
C GLY A 72 18.46 -13.07 -44.29
N ARG A 73 18.23 -13.64 -43.10
CA ARG A 73 18.84 -14.90 -42.68
C ARG A 73 17.84 -16.03 -42.83
N ARG A 74 18.22 -17.10 -43.55
CA ARG A 74 17.46 -18.35 -43.59
C ARG A 74 17.43 -18.99 -42.20
N ILE A 75 16.25 -19.35 -41.73
CA ILE A 75 16.03 -20.11 -40.50
C ILE A 75 15.49 -21.47 -40.92
N ASP A 76 16.15 -22.53 -40.45
CA ASP A 76 15.61 -23.87 -40.59
C ASP A 76 14.61 -24.11 -39.46
N ALA A 77 13.32 -23.95 -39.76
CA ALA A 77 12.23 -24.17 -38.81
C ALA A 77 11.96 -25.66 -38.55
N THR A 78 12.56 -26.56 -39.34
CA THR A 78 12.35 -28.01 -39.24
C THR A 78 13.40 -28.72 -38.40
N ALA A 79 14.56 -28.09 -38.18
CA ALA A 79 15.56 -28.59 -37.26
C ALA A 79 15.05 -28.47 -35.81
N GLY A 80 14.78 -29.61 -35.17
CA GLY A 80 14.43 -29.66 -33.75
C GLY A 80 15.51 -29.01 -32.88
N PRO A 81 15.15 -28.53 -31.67
CA PRO A 81 16.12 -27.88 -30.79
C PRO A 81 17.25 -28.83 -30.43
N ASP A 82 18.49 -28.37 -30.59
CA ASP A 82 19.70 -29.09 -30.20
C ASP A 82 19.64 -29.49 -28.71
N GLU A 83 20.01 -30.73 -28.40
CA GLU A 83 20.07 -31.26 -27.02
C GLU A 83 20.98 -30.41 -26.12
N ALA A 84 22.03 -29.81 -26.67
CA ALA A 84 22.87 -28.87 -25.92
C ALA A 84 22.12 -27.56 -25.59
N ALA A 85 21.34 -27.04 -26.55
CA ALA A 85 20.52 -25.85 -26.35
C ALA A 85 19.39 -26.10 -25.33
N ARG A 86 18.76 -27.28 -25.37
CA ARG A 86 17.76 -27.71 -24.37
C ARG A 86 18.35 -27.73 -22.97
N ARG A 87 19.50 -28.40 -22.79
CA ARG A 87 20.18 -28.48 -21.50
C ARG A 87 20.61 -27.11 -20.97
N ALA A 88 21.10 -26.23 -21.84
CA ALA A 88 21.46 -24.86 -21.47
C ALA A 88 20.23 -24.06 -21.01
N ALA A 89 19.09 -24.21 -21.69
CA ALA A 89 17.84 -23.57 -21.30
C ALA A 89 17.34 -24.09 -19.93
N ASP A 90 17.37 -25.40 -19.71
CA ASP A 90 16.98 -26.00 -18.42
C ASP A 90 17.89 -25.53 -17.28
N GLU A 91 19.20 -25.41 -17.53
CA GLU A 91 20.12 -24.89 -16.54
C GLU A 91 19.86 -23.41 -16.23
N ALA A 92 19.58 -22.59 -17.25
CA ALA A 92 19.21 -21.20 -17.06
C ALA A 92 17.93 -21.07 -16.22
N THR A 93 16.91 -21.89 -16.49
CA THR A 93 15.67 -21.95 -15.71
C THR A 93 15.96 -22.28 -14.25
N ARG A 94 16.74 -23.34 -13.97
CA ARG A 94 17.11 -23.70 -12.58
C ARG A 94 17.83 -22.57 -11.86
N ARG A 95 18.73 -21.86 -12.54
CA ARG A 95 19.44 -20.70 -11.94
C ARG A 95 18.48 -19.54 -11.64
N ILE A 96 17.51 -19.30 -12.52
CA ILE A 96 16.48 -18.26 -12.31
C ILE A 96 15.59 -18.62 -11.12
N GLU A 97 15.14 -19.86 -11.01
CA GLU A 97 14.34 -20.37 -9.89
C GLU A 97 15.09 -20.19 -8.56
N GLN A 98 16.35 -20.63 -8.49
CA GLN A 98 17.18 -20.47 -7.29
C GLN A 98 17.36 -19.00 -6.88
N ARG A 99 17.49 -18.11 -7.87
CA ARG A 99 17.60 -16.67 -7.63
C ARG A 99 16.27 -16.11 -7.11
N ALA A 100 15.14 -16.53 -7.68
CA ALA A 100 13.82 -16.14 -7.23
C ALA A 100 13.56 -16.56 -5.77
N ASP A 101 13.89 -17.80 -5.42
CA ASP A 101 13.77 -18.30 -4.04
C ASP A 101 14.62 -17.50 -3.06
N THR A 102 15.83 -17.12 -3.49
CA THR A 102 16.72 -16.30 -2.66
C THR A 102 16.14 -14.91 -2.42
N LEU A 103 15.57 -14.29 -3.45
CA LEU A 103 14.90 -12.99 -3.32
C LEU A 103 13.65 -13.09 -2.43
N GLU A 104 12.88 -14.16 -2.51
CA GLU A 104 11.70 -14.37 -1.67
C GLU A 104 12.09 -14.53 -0.20
N ARG A 105 13.12 -15.33 0.09
CA ARG A 105 13.66 -15.44 1.46
C ARG A 105 14.13 -14.09 1.99
N HIS A 106 14.81 -13.30 1.17
CA HIS A 106 15.26 -11.97 1.55
C HIS A 106 14.08 -11.01 1.82
N ARG A 107 13.03 -11.05 1.00
CA ARG A 107 11.79 -10.29 1.20
C ARG A 107 11.17 -10.64 2.55
N LEU A 108 10.95 -11.93 2.82
CA LEU A 108 10.36 -12.40 4.07
C LEU A 108 11.20 -12.05 5.30
N GLN A 109 12.53 -12.12 5.20
CA GLN A 109 13.42 -11.71 6.30
C GLN A 109 13.32 -10.21 6.59
N THR A 110 13.27 -9.40 5.53
CA THR A 110 13.15 -7.95 5.64
C THR A 110 11.80 -7.57 6.26
N GLU A 111 10.70 -8.16 5.78
CA GLU A 111 9.36 -7.92 6.32
C GLU A 111 9.27 -8.29 7.81
N ARG A 112 9.79 -9.46 8.20
CA ARG A 112 9.84 -9.87 9.61
C ARG A 112 10.67 -8.90 10.46
N ALA A 113 11.80 -8.43 9.95
CA ALA A 113 12.65 -7.48 10.66
C ALA A 113 11.96 -6.12 10.86
N VAL A 114 11.21 -5.65 9.87
CA VAL A 114 10.41 -4.42 9.97
C VAL A 114 9.28 -4.60 10.99
N MET A 115 8.49 -5.67 10.88
CA MET A 115 7.41 -5.95 11.84
C MET A 115 7.93 -6.05 13.28
N ALA A 116 9.05 -6.74 13.50
CA ALA A 116 9.65 -6.85 14.82
C ALA A 116 10.14 -5.50 15.38
N ARG A 117 10.55 -4.56 14.51
CA ARG A 117 10.90 -3.19 14.94
C ARG A 117 9.65 -2.40 15.28
N ASP A 118 8.61 -2.50 14.45
CA ASP A 118 7.34 -1.80 14.65
C ASP A 118 6.67 -2.24 15.96
N ASP A 119 6.66 -3.54 16.26
CA ASP A 119 6.14 -4.08 17.52
C ASP A 119 6.87 -3.51 18.73
N ARG A 120 8.21 -3.40 18.67
CA ARG A 120 9.01 -2.80 19.74
C ARG A 120 8.70 -1.32 19.92
N ILE A 121 8.54 -0.58 18.83
CA ILE A 121 8.17 0.83 18.86
C ILE A 121 6.77 1.00 19.44
N ALA A 122 5.81 0.17 19.03
CA ALA A 122 4.44 0.19 19.56
C ALA A 122 4.42 -0.07 21.07
N LEU A 123 5.15 -1.08 21.55
CA LEU A 123 5.29 -1.38 22.98
C LEU A 123 5.95 -0.23 23.74
N ALA A 124 7.00 0.38 23.19
CA ALA A 124 7.66 1.54 23.79
C ALA A 124 6.71 2.74 23.90
N ASN A 125 5.94 3.03 22.86
CA ASN A 125 4.95 4.10 22.85
C ASN A 125 3.85 3.88 23.89
N MET A 126 3.36 2.65 24.03
CA MET A 126 2.37 2.33 25.08
C MET A 126 2.93 2.59 26.49
N ARG A 127 4.18 2.19 26.75
CA ARG A 127 4.83 2.42 28.05
C ARG A 127 5.04 3.90 28.33
N LEU A 128 5.47 4.67 27.32
CA LEU A 128 5.63 6.12 27.44
C LEU A 128 4.29 6.81 27.72
N ALA A 129 3.23 6.41 27.02
CA ALA A 129 1.88 6.94 27.24
C ALA A 129 1.37 6.65 28.66
N GLU A 130 1.66 5.46 29.22
CA GLU A 130 1.30 5.14 30.59
C GLU A 130 2.09 5.97 31.61
N ALA A 131 3.40 6.15 31.40
CA ALA A 131 4.24 7.00 32.25
C ALA A 131 3.74 8.45 32.26
N GLN A 132 3.41 8.99 31.08
CA GLN A 132 2.83 10.33 30.94
C GLN A 132 1.51 10.48 31.70
N ARG A 133 0.63 9.46 31.66
CA ARG A 133 -0.62 9.46 32.44
C ARG A 133 -0.35 9.50 33.94
N ARG A 134 0.61 8.71 34.43
CA ARG A 134 1.00 8.68 35.86
C ARG A 134 1.55 10.04 36.31
N ASP A 135 2.39 10.67 35.49
CA ASP A 135 2.94 11.98 35.80
C ASP A 135 1.88 13.09 35.76
N ALA A 136 0.94 13.04 34.80
CA ALA A 136 -0.19 13.96 34.75
C ALA A 136 -1.07 13.86 36.01
N VAL A 137 -1.36 12.65 36.49
CA VAL A 137 -2.11 12.43 37.74
C VAL A 137 -1.35 12.99 38.95
N ARG A 138 -0.03 12.77 39.03
CA ARG A 138 0.81 13.34 40.11
C ARG A 138 0.81 14.86 40.08
N GLN A 139 0.95 15.47 38.90
CA GLN A 139 0.92 16.91 38.75
C GLN A 139 -0.44 17.49 39.16
N ALA A 140 -1.54 16.88 38.74
CA ALA A 140 -2.89 17.29 39.16
C ALA A 140 -3.09 17.17 40.69
N ALA A 141 -2.60 16.10 41.30
CA ALA A 141 -2.63 15.93 42.76
C ALA A 141 -1.81 17.01 43.48
N GLN A 142 -0.60 17.34 42.99
CA GLN A 142 0.23 18.40 43.56
C GLN A 142 -0.41 19.79 43.41
N GLN A 143 -1.03 20.08 42.27
CA GLN A 143 -1.73 21.36 42.05
C GLN A 143 -2.92 21.52 43.00
N SER A 144 -3.73 20.47 43.19
CA SER A 144 -4.85 20.50 44.14
C SER A 144 -4.40 20.58 45.61
N ALA A 145 -3.25 19.99 45.96
CA ALA A 145 -2.68 20.13 47.29
C ALA A 145 -2.16 21.54 47.56
N ARG A 146 -1.55 22.19 46.55
CA ARG A 146 -1.09 23.59 46.63
C ARG A 146 -2.26 24.56 46.78
N SER A 147 -3.30 24.44 45.95
CA SER A 147 -4.47 25.34 46.04
C SER A 147 -5.23 25.23 47.36
N LYS A 148 -5.25 24.04 47.99
CA LYS A 148 -5.80 23.85 49.36
C LYS A 148 -4.98 24.56 50.43
N ARG A 149 -3.64 24.53 50.34
CA ARG A 149 -2.77 25.26 51.28
C ARG A 149 -2.95 26.77 51.17
N ASP A 150 -3.04 27.28 49.93
CA ASP A 150 -3.22 28.72 49.69
C ASP A 150 -4.59 29.24 50.13
N SER A 151 -5.65 28.45 49.94
CA SER A 151 -7.01 28.82 50.40
C SER A 151 -7.18 28.72 51.93
N GLY A 152 -6.54 27.74 52.58
CA GLY A 152 -6.54 27.63 54.04
C GLY A 152 -5.74 28.73 54.75
N SER A 153 -4.69 29.27 54.12
CA SER A 153 -3.91 30.38 54.69
C SER A 153 -4.64 31.73 54.62
N ARG A 154 -5.60 31.90 53.69
CA ARG A 154 -6.36 33.16 53.53
C ARG A 154 -7.57 33.29 54.46
N SER A 155 -8.13 32.19 54.97
CA SER A 155 -9.32 32.23 55.84
C SER A 155 -9.00 32.44 57.34
N GLY A 156 -7.74 32.37 57.76
CA GLY A 156 -7.28 32.69 59.13
C GLY A 156 -6.89 34.16 59.36
N GLY A 157 -6.84 34.97 58.29
CA GLY A 157 -6.51 36.40 58.34
C GLY A 157 -7.69 37.25 58.81
N LYS A 158 -7.79 37.41 60.13
CA LYS A 158 -8.72 38.30 60.83
C LYS A 158 -8.68 39.73 60.27
N ARG A 159 -9.83 40.22 59.81
CA ARG A 159 -10.38 41.60 59.88
C ARG A 159 -9.41 42.79 59.76
N SER A 160 -9.63 43.63 58.75
CA SER A 160 -9.70 45.11 58.82
C SER A 160 -9.17 45.71 57.51
N GLY A 161 -9.98 46.50 56.80
CA GLY A 161 -9.52 47.21 55.62
C GLY A 161 -10.64 47.66 54.69
N LYS A 162 -11.41 48.64 55.13
CA LYS A 162 -12.43 49.36 54.38
C LYS A 162 -11.75 50.28 53.35
N HIS A 163 -11.67 49.89 52.07
CA HIS A 163 -11.42 50.80 50.94
C HIS A 163 -12.22 50.27 49.73
N ALA A 164 -13.33 50.90 49.35
CA ALA A 164 -13.40 52.09 48.51
C ALA A 164 -12.88 51.83 47.08
N ALA A 165 -13.85 51.55 46.20
CA ALA A 165 -14.08 52.12 44.88
C ALA A 165 -12.92 52.35 43.88
N THR A 166 -13.31 52.18 42.61
CA THR A 166 -12.76 52.75 41.36
C THR A 166 -11.56 52.06 40.70
N GLY A 167 -11.66 51.90 39.37
CA GLY A 167 -10.49 51.80 38.51
C GLY A 167 -10.55 50.77 37.39
N ASP A 168 -11.11 51.17 36.25
CA ASP A 168 -10.62 50.90 34.89
C ASP A 168 -10.65 49.50 34.28
N PHE A 169 -11.71 49.29 33.49
CA PHE A 169 -11.77 48.38 32.37
C PHE A 169 -10.96 48.97 31.19
N VAL A 170 -9.76 48.44 30.93
CA VAL A 170 -9.01 48.72 29.70
C VAL A 170 -9.16 47.53 28.76
N ALA A 171 -10.03 47.70 27.76
CA ALA A 171 -10.07 46.86 26.57
C ALA A 171 -8.88 47.24 25.67
N GLN A 172 -7.87 46.37 25.59
CA GLN A 172 -6.88 46.44 24.52
C GLN A 172 -7.26 45.42 23.44
N GLY A 173 -7.74 45.96 22.33
CA GLY A 173 -7.84 45.23 21.07
C GLY A 173 -6.46 44.97 20.50
N THR A 174 -6.34 43.86 19.77
CA THR A 174 -5.25 43.68 18.82
C THR A 174 -5.84 43.17 17.51
N ASP A 175 -6.13 44.11 16.62
CA ASP A 175 -5.98 43.93 15.18
C ASP A 175 -4.54 43.54 14.88
N GLY A 176 -4.35 42.52 14.06
CA GLY A 176 -3.02 41.99 13.78
C GLY A 176 -2.98 40.99 12.64
N ALA A 177 -3.62 41.33 11.52
CA ALA A 177 -3.40 40.66 10.25
C ALA A 177 -1.91 40.69 9.90
N ARG A 178 -1.28 39.52 9.72
CA ARG A 178 -0.06 39.39 8.94
C ARG A 178 -0.23 38.33 7.87
N ARG A 179 0.13 38.79 6.67
CA ARG A 179 0.21 38.11 5.38
C ARG A 179 1.23 36.97 5.40
#